data_AF-A0A6B8RH05-F1
#
_entry.id   AF-A0A6B8RH05-F1
#
_cell.length_a   1.000
_cell.length_b   1.000
_cell.length_c   1.000
_cell.angle_alpha   90.00
_cell.angle_beta   90.00
_cell.angle_gamma   90.00
#
_symmetry.space_group_name_H-M   'P 1'
#
loop_
_entity.id
_entity.type
_entity.pdbx_description
1 polymer ?
#
loop_
_entity_poly.entity_id
_entity_poly.type
_entity_poly.pdbx_seq_one_letter_code
_entity_poly.pdbx_strand_id
1 'polypeptide(L)'
;MQEQQSLVVVSAPNKAGKSFIHLLMVLEIPFAVLVNSTREYKRMKELGIINIMQINTFDHYEWLKPEFPVGNIYLFERSLPLCCRYLLMCRKWTKSPIRIISNGLMPRMIYRVLGANEIIVNPNENVTFLMDSLHDFGCIGNSKA
;
A
#
# COMPACT_ATOMS: atom_id res chain seq x y z
N MET A 1 -15.45 2.01 -23.84
CA MET A 1 -14.95 2.69 -22.62
C MET A 1 -13.74 1.90 -22.17
N GLN A 2 -12.52 2.43 -22.32
CA GLN A 2 -11.32 1.71 -21.88
C GLN A 2 -11.35 1.63 -20.35
N GLU A 3 -11.34 0.43 -19.77
CA GLU A 3 -11.19 0.27 -18.33
C GLU A 3 -9.80 0.79 -17.94
N GLN A 4 -9.77 1.86 -17.15
CA GLN A 4 -8.53 2.41 -16.63
C GLN A 4 -7.93 1.39 -15.64
N GLN A 5 -6.70 0.96 -15.90
CA GLN A 5 -6.00 -0.01 -15.05
C GLN A 5 -5.88 0.53 -13.62
N SER A 6 -6.25 -0.29 -12.63
CA SER A 6 -6.12 0.09 -11.23
C SER A 6 -4.68 0.01 -10.75
N LEU A 7 -4.22 0.99 -9.95
CA LEU A 7 -2.87 1.00 -9.39
C LEU A 7 -2.84 0.33 -8.02
N VAL A 8 -1.76 -0.41 -7.74
CA VAL A 8 -1.43 -0.84 -6.37
C VAL A 8 -1.08 0.39 -5.54
N VAL A 9 -1.60 0.50 -4.33
CA VAL A 9 -1.25 1.60 -3.42
C VAL A 9 -0.41 1.06 -2.26
N VAL A 10 0.74 1.67 -2.01
CA VAL A 10 1.65 1.22 -0.96
C VAL A 10 1.99 2.34 -0.01
N SER A 11 1.89 2.11 1.30
CA SER A 11 2.61 2.92 2.28
C SER A 11 3.83 2.15 2.76
N ALA A 12 5.02 2.67 2.51
CA ALA A 12 6.29 1.97 2.71
C ALA A 12 7.27 2.74 3.62
N PRO A 13 6.91 3.03 4.88
CA PRO A 13 7.77 3.81 5.78
C PRO A 13 9.01 3.06 6.28
N ASN A 14 9.04 1.72 6.17
CA ASN A 14 10.07 0.85 6.74
C ASN A 14 10.86 0.10 5.64
N LYS A 15 11.85 -0.69 6.05
CA LYS A 15 12.73 -1.41 5.12
C LYS A 15 11.98 -2.44 4.27
N ALA A 16 11.11 -3.25 4.88
CA ALA A 16 10.27 -4.20 4.16
C ALA A 16 9.41 -3.50 3.09
N GLY A 17 8.78 -2.37 3.42
CA GLY A 17 7.98 -1.61 2.46
C GLY A 17 8.79 -1.10 1.27
N LYS A 18 10.03 -0.65 1.51
CA LYS A 18 10.94 -0.23 0.43
C LYS A 18 11.34 -1.41 -0.46
N SER A 19 11.63 -2.56 0.14
CA SER A 19 11.90 -3.80 -0.60
C SER A 19 10.69 -4.20 -1.46
N PHE A 20 9.47 -3.99 -0.98
CA PHE A 20 8.27 -4.24 -1.75
C PHE A 20 8.08 -3.25 -2.91
N ILE A 21 8.35 -1.96 -2.70
CA ILE A 21 8.38 -0.98 -3.80
C ILE A 21 9.39 -1.40 -4.88
N HIS A 22 10.59 -1.79 -4.48
CA HIS A 22 11.60 -2.24 -5.43
C HIS A 22 11.13 -3.46 -6.22
N LEU A 23 10.46 -4.40 -5.54
CA LEU A 23 9.84 -5.55 -6.20
C LEU A 23 8.77 -5.14 -7.23
N LEU A 24 7.88 -4.19 -6.89
CA LEU A 24 6.88 -3.69 -7.84
C LEU A 24 7.54 -3.03 -9.06
N MET A 25 8.65 -2.32 -8.88
CA MET A 25 9.41 -1.72 -9.98
C MET A 25 10.05 -2.79 -10.88
N VAL A 26 10.69 -3.81 -10.30
CA VAL A 26 11.31 -4.93 -11.05
C VAL A 26 10.28 -5.71 -11.84
N LEU A 27 9.07 -5.88 -11.30
CA LEU A 27 7.96 -6.58 -11.97
C LEU A 27 7.13 -5.67 -12.89
N GLU A 28 7.51 -4.39 -13.04
CA GLU A 28 6.78 -3.39 -13.84
C GLU A 28 5.29 -3.25 -13.48
N ILE A 29 4.94 -3.50 -12.21
CA ILE A 29 3.56 -3.41 -11.74
C ILE A 29 3.23 -1.93 -11.48
N PRO A 30 2.17 -1.35 -12.09
CA PRO A 30 1.79 0.03 -11.84
C PRO A 30 1.36 0.26 -10.38
N PHE A 31 2.00 1.25 -9.73
CA PHE A 31 1.73 1.55 -8.33
C PHE A 31 1.78 3.05 -8.02
N ALA A 32 1.23 3.40 -6.87
CA ALA A 32 1.32 4.71 -6.24
C ALA A 32 1.73 4.57 -4.77
N VAL A 33 2.48 5.55 -4.25
CA VAL A 33 2.98 5.54 -2.87
C VAL A 33 2.26 6.56 -2.00
N LEU A 34 1.79 6.13 -0.82
CA LEU A 34 1.25 6.97 0.23
C LEU A 34 2.34 7.40 1.21
N VAL A 35 2.52 8.71 1.32
CA VAL A 35 3.45 9.33 2.27
C VAL A 35 2.73 10.37 3.12
N ASN A 36 3.16 10.55 4.38
CA ASN A 36 2.56 11.54 5.28
C ASN A 36 3.50 12.71 5.60
N SER A 37 4.67 12.76 4.96
CA SER A 37 5.68 13.77 5.25
C SER A 37 6.45 14.17 3.99
N THR A 38 6.81 15.45 3.91
CA THR A 38 7.64 15.99 2.83
C THR A 38 8.98 15.27 2.72
N ARG A 39 9.52 14.77 3.85
CA ARG A 39 10.77 13.99 3.87
C ARG A 39 10.61 12.66 3.15
N GLU A 40 9.51 11.95 3.37
CA GLU A 40 9.23 10.70 2.67
C GLU A 40 8.92 10.95 1.19
N TYR A 41 8.16 12.01 0.88
CA TYR A 41 7.92 12.42 -0.51
C TYR A 41 9.20 12.62 -1.30
N LYS A 42 10.15 13.41 -0.77
CA LYS A 42 11.46 13.65 -1.41
C LYS A 42 12.22 12.34 -1.66
N ARG A 43 12.26 11.44 -0.67
CA ARG A 43 12.90 10.12 -0.81
C ARG A 43 12.25 9.26 -1.89
N MET A 44 10.92 9.25 -1.99
CA MET A 44 10.22 8.50 -3.03
C MET A 44 10.52 9.09 -4.42
N LYS A 45 10.60 10.41 -4.53
CA LYS A 45 10.97 11.11 -5.76
C LYS A 45 12.41 10.81 -6.19
N GLU A 46 13.36 10.77 -5.24
CA GLU A 46 14.75 10.38 -5.49
C GLU A 46 14.89 8.93 -5.98
N LEU A 47 13.96 8.05 -5.61
CA LEU A 47 13.87 6.67 -6.12
C LEU A 47 13.23 6.58 -7.51
N GLY A 48 12.86 7.71 -8.13
CA GLY A 48 12.23 7.74 -9.46
C GLY A 48 10.73 7.40 -9.46
N ILE A 49 10.07 7.37 -8.29
CA ILE A 49 8.65 7.07 -8.20
C ILE A 49 7.84 8.26 -8.70
N ILE A 50 6.96 8.01 -9.67
CA ILE A 50 6.17 9.04 -10.34
C ILE A 50 4.88 9.33 -9.55
N ASN A 51 4.13 8.28 -9.20
CA ASN A 51 2.84 8.42 -8.53
C ASN A 51 3.03 8.47 -7.01
N ILE A 52 3.16 9.67 -6.45
CA ILE A 52 3.32 9.87 -5.00
C ILE A 52 2.16 10.71 -4.47
N MET A 53 1.39 10.14 -3.55
CA MET A 53 0.32 10.81 -2.83
C MET A 53 0.82 11.24 -1.45
N GLN A 54 1.14 12.52 -1.30
CA GLN A 54 1.41 13.12 0.00
C GLN A 54 0.10 13.56 0.65
N ILE A 55 -0.20 13.03 1.83
CA ILE A 55 -1.48 13.28 2.50
C ILE A 55 -1.25 13.74 3.93
N ASN A 56 -1.89 14.85 4.30
CA ASN A 56 -2.04 15.20 5.70
C ASN A 56 -3.09 14.29 6.35
N THR A 57 -2.64 13.25 7.04
CA THR A 57 -3.59 12.30 7.66
C THR A 57 -4.44 12.92 8.78
N PHE A 58 -4.10 14.11 9.29
CA PHE A 58 -4.89 14.78 10.33
C PHE A 58 -6.05 15.62 9.76
N ASP A 59 -5.99 15.98 8.49
CA ASP A 59 -7.07 16.72 7.84
C ASP A 59 -7.94 15.76 7.03
N HIS A 60 -9.12 15.46 7.54
CA HIS A 60 -10.07 14.57 6.88
C HIS A 60 -10.63 15.15 5.57
N TYR A 61 -10.59 16.47 5.37
CA TYR A 61 -11.02 17.11 4.12
C TYR A 61 -10.00 16.88 3.00
N GLU A 62 -8.73 16.67 3.35
CA GLU A 62 -7.67 16.32 2.39
C GLU A 62 -7.68 14.85 1.96
N TRP A 63 -8.58 14.01 2.50
CA TRP A 63 -8.70 12.59 2.13
C TRP A 63 -9.42 12.38 0.79
N LEU A 64 -9.13 13.25 -0.17
CA LEU A 64 -9.72 13.24 -1.50
C LEU A 64 -9.44 11.92 -2.19
N LYS A 65 -10.43 11.43 -2.95
CA LYS A 65 -10.30 10.21 -3.73
C LYS A 65 -9.21 10.44 -4.81
N PRO A 66 -8.29 9.49 -5.02
CA PRO A 66 -7.32 9.60 -6.10
C PRO A 66 -7.98 9.69 -7.47
N GLU A 67 -7.34 10.39 -8.41
CA GLU A 67 -7.79 10.55 -9.80
C GLU A 67 -7.65 9.27 -10.64
N PHE A 68 -7.10 8.21 -10.05
CA PHE A 68 -6.93 6.90 -10.66
C PHE A 68 -7.69 5.82 -9.88
N PRO A 69 -8.08 4.72 -10.53
CA PRO A 69 -8.68 3.59 -9.84
C PRO A 69 -7.69 2.95 -8.86
N VAL A 70 -8.11 2.80 -7.61
CA VAL A 70 -7.28 2.24 -6.54
C VAL A 70 -7.51 0.72 -6.45
N GLY A 71 -6.45 -0.03 -6.74
CA GLY A 71 -6.40 -1.48 -6.64
C GLY A 71 -6.08 -1.95 -5.22
N ASN A 72 -5.29 -3.02 -5.12
CA ASN A 72 -4.85 -3.55 -3.83
C ASN A 72 -4.02 -2.53 -3.05
N ILE A 73 -4.17 -2.55 -1.73
CA ILE A 73 -3.47 -1.62 -0.85
C ILE A 73 -2.60 -2.40 0.13
N TYR A 74 -1.33 -2.01 0.23
CA TYR A 74 -0.34 -2.59 1.13
C TYR A 74 0.15 -1.50 2.09
N LEU A 75 -0.23 -1.60 3.36
CA LEU A 75 0.20 -0.66 4.39
C LEU A 75 1.25 -1.34 5.27
N PHE A 76 2.52 -0.96 5.07
CA PHE A 76 3.60 -1.39 5.95
C PHE A 76 3.56 -0.56 7.23
N GLU A 77 3.39 -1.26 8.33
CA GLU A 77 3.12 -0.66 9.61
C GLU A 77 4.38 0.01 10.19
N ARG A 78 4.14 1.18 10.78
CA ARG A 78 5.15 1.98 11.49
C ARG A 78 4.63 2.43 12.85
N SER A 79 3.35 2.79 12.90
CA SER A 79 2.66 3.10 14.13
C SER A 79 1.18 2.82 13.96
N LEU A 80 0.55 2.33 15.02
CA LEU A 80 -0.89 2.08 15.09
C LEU A 80 -1.73 3.29 14.65
N PRO A 81 -1.52 4.54 15.13
CA PRO A 81 -2.38 5.65 14.77
C PRO A 81 -2.34 6.01 13.28
N LEU A 82 -1.15 5.97 12.67
CA LEU A 82 -1.00 6.27 11.25
C LEU A 82 -1.70 5.21 10.38
N CYS A 83 -1.49 3.92 10.70
CA CYS A 83 -2.14 2.83 9.98
C CYS A 83 -3.66 2.89 10.11
N CYS A 84 -4.21 3.20 11.29
CA CYS A 84 -5.65 3.40 11.46
C CYS A 84 -6.20 4.51 10.58
N ARG A 85 -5.51 5.66 10.49
CA ARG A 85 -5.95 6.76 9.62
C ARG A 85 -5.88 6.38 8.14
N TYR A 86 -4.81 5.71 7.71
CA TYR A 86 -4.71 5.19 6.36
C TYR A 86 -5.79 4.17 6.04
N LEU A 87 -6.15 3.27 6.95
CA LEU A 87 -7.24 2.33 6.76
C LEU A 87 -8.58 3.02 6.52
N LEU A 88 -8.95 3.96 7.41
CA LEU A 88 -10.18 4.72 7.31
C LEU A 88 -10.28 5.50 5.99
N MET A 89 -9.17 6.10 5.57
CA MET A 89 -9.06 6.83 4.31
C MET A 89 -9.16 5.90 3.10
N CYS A 90 -8.28 4.90 3.02
CA CYS A 90 -8.17 3.98 1.89
C CYS A 90 -9.47 3.19 1.65
N ARG A 91 -10.19 2.84 2.72
CA ARG A 91 -11.47 2.12 2.63
C ARG A 91 -12.59 2.95 1.98
N LYS A 92 -12.48 4.29 1.99
CA LYS A 92 -13.38 5.18 1.24
C LYS A 92 -13.05 5.20 -0.26
N TRP A 93 -11.81 4.90 -0.63
CA TRP A 93 -11.36 4.98 -2.03
C TRP A 93 -11.65 3.71 -2.82
N THR A 94 -11.64 2.55 -2.16
CA THR A 94 -11.77 1.27 -2.85
C THR A 94 -12.45 0.19 -2.02
N LYS A 95 -13.05 -0.79 -2.73
CA LYS A 95 -13.51 -2.06 -2.16
C LYS A 95 -12.44 -3.16 -2.25
N SER A 96 -11.34 -2.91 -2.96
CA SER A 96 -10.22 -3.84 -3.09
C SER A 96 -9.60 -4.20 -1.73
N PRO A 97 -8.92 -5.35 -1.64
CA PRO A 97 -8.19 -5.77 -0.44
C PRO A 97 -7.22 -4.70 0.09
N ILE A 98 -7.27 -4.48 1.41
CA ILE A 98 -6.25 -3.74 2.16
C ILE A 98 -5.52 -4.71 3.08
N ARG A 99 -4.21 -4.81 2.90
CA ARG A 99 -3.30 -5.64 3.69
C ARG A 99 -2.46 -4.77 4.62
N ILE A 100 -2.40 -5.15 5.89
CA ILE A 100 -1.45 -4.59 6.85
C ILE A 100 -0.27 -5.53 6.97
N ILE A 101 0.95 -5.02 6.82
CA ILE A 101 2.19 -5.79 6.99
C ILE A 101 2.93 -5.21 8.19
N SER A 102 3.13 -6.00 9.24
CA SER A 102 3.82 -5.56 10.46
C SER A 102 4.90 -6.55 10.88
N ASN A 103 5.92 -6.06 11.58
CA ASN A 103 7.03 -6.86 12.08
C ASN A 103 6.79 -7.48 13.48
N GLY A 104 5.65 -7.23 14.13
CA GLY A 104 5.45 -7.62 15.53
C GLY A 104 4.00 -7.90 15.95
N LEU A 105 3.81 -7.99 17.27
CA LEU A 105 2.49 -8.15 17.89
C LEU A 105 1.64 -6.90 17.64
N MET A 106 0.48 -7.10 17.03
CA MET A 106 -0.39 -6.03 16.54
C MET A 106 -1.82 -6.19 17.07
N PRO A 107 -2.56 -5.09 17.29
CA PRO A 107 -3.97 -5.16 17.66
C PRO A 107 -4.82 -5.49 16.44
N ARG A 108 -4.72 -6.74 15.96
CA ARG A 108 -5.38 -7.25 14.73
C ARG A 108 -6.86 -6.89 14.65
N MET A 109 -7.55 -6.93 15.79
CA MET A 109 -8.97 -6.62 15.89
C MET A 109 -9.26 -5.16 15.49
N ILE A 110 -8.45 -4.20 15.92
CA ILE A 110 -8.63 -2.78 15.58
C ILE A 110 -8.56 -2.59 14.07
N TYR A 111 -7.54 -3.16 13.42
CA TYR A 111 -7.39 -3.01 11.97
C TYR A 111 -8.52 -3.66 11.18
N ARG A 112 -9.01 -4.85 11.60
CA ARG A 112 -10.15 -5.49 10.94
C ARG A 112 -11.42 -4.64 11.02
N VAL A 113 -11.72 -4.08 12.20
CA VAL A 113 -12.88 -3.19 12.39
C VAL A 113 -12.78 -1.94 11.51
N LEU A 114 -11.57 -1.41 11.34
CA LEU A 114 -11.32 -0.25 10.46
C LEU A 114 -11.26 -0.63 8.96
N GLY A 115 -11.46 -1.90 8.64
CA GLY A 115 -11.61 -2.38 7.28
C GLY A 115 -10.36 -3.00 6.68
N ALA A 116 -9.37 -3.48 7.43
CA ALA A 116 -8.32 -4.34 6.87
C ALA A 116 -8.90 -5.72 6.50
N ASN A 117 -8.53 -6.25 5.33
CA ASN A 117 -8.90 -7.61 4.93
C ASN A 117 -7.95 -8.63 5.55
N GLU A 118 -6.65 -8.33 5.49
CA GLU A 118 -5.60 -9.23 5.97
C GLU A 118 -4.59 -8.46 6.81
N ILE A 119 -4.09 -9.10 7.86
CA ILE A 119 -2.97 -8.60 8.67
C ILE A 119 -1.91 -9.68 8.68
N ILE A 120 -0.74 -9.34 8.16
CA ILE A 120 0.37 -10.25 7.94
C ILE A 120 1.51 -9.87 8.87
N VAL A 121 1.95 -10.84 9.67
CA VAL A 121 3.13 -10.69 10.52
C VAL A 121 4.36 -11.13 9.73
N ASN A 122 5.29 -10.20 9.53
CA ASN A 122 6.50 -10.36 8.75
C ASN A 122 7.72 -9.97 9.60
N PRO A 123 8.14 -10.83 10.54
CA PRO A 123 9.23 -10.51 11.46
C PRO A 123 10.60 -10.45 10.74
N ASN A 124 10.72 -11.10 9.58
CA ASN A 124 11.97 -11.24 8.85
C ASN A 124 12.15 -10.18 7.74
N GLU A 125 11.22 -9.23 7.61
CA GLU A 125 11.19 -8.22 6.55
C GLU A 125 11.16 -8.78 5.11
N ASN A 126 10.90 -10.08 4.94
CA ASN A 126 10.80 -10.73 3.64
C ASN A 126 9.49 -10.30 2.97
N VAL A 127 9.49 -9.92 1.69
CA VAL A 127 8.28 -9.48 0.99
C VAL A 127 7.93 -10.34 -0.23
N THR A 128 8.68 -11.40 -0.49
CA THR A 128 8.47 -12.25 -1.69
C THR A 128 7.14 -13.00 -1.61
N PHE A 129 6.66 -13.33 -0.40
CA PHE A 129 5.34 -13.94 -0.23
C PHE A 129 4.18 -13.05 -0.70
N LEU A 130 4.39 -11.73 -0.85
CA LEU A 130 3.37 -10.83 -1.38
C LEU A 130 3.19 -11.00 -2.90
N MET A 131 4.09 -11.71 -3.59
CA MET A 131 3.98 -12.05 -5.01
C MET A 131 2.75 -12.92 -5.28
N ASP A 132 2.48 -13.91 -4.44
CA ASP A 132 1.33 -14.81 -4.59
C ASP A 132 0.02 -14.00 -4.59
N SER A 133 -0.07 -13.03 -3.68
CA SER A 133 -1.19 -12.10 -3.67
C SER A 133 -1.27 -11.26 -4.95
N LEU A 134 -0.15 -10.78 -5.49
CA LEU A 134 -0.17 -10.00 -6.74
C LEU A 134 -0.65 -10.85 -7.94
N HIS A 135 -0.36 -12.16 -7.95
CA HIS A 135 -0.91 -13.10 -8.92
C HIS A 135 -2.43 -13.29 -8.76
N ASP A 136 -2.89 -13.54 -7.54
CA ASP A 136 -4.31 -13.83 -7.25
C ASP A 136 -5.25 -12.69 -7.67
N PHE A 137 -4.76 -11.45 -7.70
CA PHE A 137 -5.53 -10.28 -8.11
C PHE A 137 -5.19 -9.78 -9.52
N GLY A 138 -4.53 -10.62 -10.34
CA GLY A 138 -4.25 -10.31 -11.75
C GLY A 138 -3.32 -9.12 -11.97
N CYS A 139 -2.51 -8.74 -10.96
CA CYS A 139 -1.48 -7.70 -11.10
C CYS A 139 -0.26 -8.23 -11.87
N ILE A 140 -0.08 -9.56 -11.93
CA ILE A 140 0.96 -10.24 -12.70
C ILE A 140 0.25 -11.20 -13.66
N GLY A 141 0.57 -11.13 -14.95
CA GLY A 141 0.06 -12.10 -15.93
C GLY A 141 0.54 -13.52 -15.60
N ASN A 142 -0.26 -14.54 -15.92
CA ASN A 142 0.19 -15.92 -15.85
C ASN A 142 1.37 -16.11 -16.82
N SER A 143 2.60 -15.98 -16.30
CA SER A 143 3.77 -16.50 -16.99
C SER A 143 3.77 -18.01 -16.77
N LYS A 144 2.94 -18.71 -17.55
CA LYS A 144 3.14 -20.14 -17.76
C LYS A 144 4.38 -20.29 -18.61
N ALA A 145 5.47 -20.76 -17.99
CA ALA A 145 6.48 -21.53 -18.70
C ALA A 145 5.86 -22.84 -19.21
#